data_AF-A0A5K1A8P7-F1
#
_entry.id   AF-A0A5K1A8P7-F1
#
_cell.length_a   1.000
_cell.length_b   1.000
_cell.length_c   1.000
_cell.angle_alpha   90.00
_cell.angle_beta   90.00
_cell.angle_gamma   90.00
#
_symmetry.space_group_name_H-M   'P 1'
#
loop_
_entity.id
_entity.type
_entity.pdbx_description
1 polymer ?
#
loop_
_entity_poly.entity_id
_entity_poly.type
_entity_poly.pdbx_seq_one_letter_code
_entity_poly.pdbx_strand_id
1 'polypeptide(L)' 'MVKSGTRLDRVTVVAMFTVCAQMGNLELGKTIHGYVFRNGLDGWDFVGNAAIDMYMKC' A
#
# COMPACT_ATOMS: atom_id res chain seq x y z
N MET A 1 -12.45 -1.47 -12.36
CA MET A 1 -11.29 -1.24 -13.24
C MET A 1 -10.86 0.22 -13.07
N VAL A 2 -9.71 0.46 -12.41
CA VAL A 2 -9.18 1.83 -12.23
C VAL A 2 -8.80 2.36 -13.61
N LYS A 3 -9.44 3.45 -14.04
CA LYS A 3 -9.11 4.13 -15.30
C LYS A 3 -7.69 4.70 -15.21
N SER A 4 -6.93 4.52 -16.28
CA SER A 4 -5.58 5.05 -16.48
C SER A 4 -5.55 6.57 -16.29
N GLY A 5 -4.88 7.03 -15.23
CA GLY A 5 -4.62 8.45 -14.97
C GLY A 5 -4.84 8.93 -13.54
N THR A 6 -5.51 8.16 -12.67
CA THR A 6 -5.78 8.61 -11.30
C THR A 6 -4.68 8.15 -10.34
N ARG A 7 -4.00 9.11 -9.70
CA ARG A 7 -3.07 8.86 -8.59
C ARG A 7 -3.83 8.18 -7.45
N LEU A 8 -3.29 7.10 -6.90
CA LEU A 8 -3.87 6.45 -5.74
C LEU A 8 -3.78 7.40 -4.56
N ASP A 9 -4.90 7.55 -3.84
CA ASP A 9 -4.91 8.23 -2.57
C ASP A 9 -4.49 7.28 -1.43
N ARG A 10 -4.29 7.88 -0.26
CA ARG A 10 -3.89 7.22 0.98
C ARG A 10 -4.86 6.12 1.46
N VAL A 11 -6.16 6.27 1.24
CA VAL A 11 -7.17 5.26 1.61
C VAL A 11 -7.05 4.06 0.70
N THR A 12 -6.88 4.31 -0.60
CA THR A 12 -6.71 3.24 -1.59
C THR A 12 -5.44 2.42 -1.30
N VAL A 13 -4.32 3.08 -1.01
CA VAL A 13 -3.06 2.40 -0.64
C VAL A 13 -3.23 1.51 0.59
N VAL A 14 -3.87 1.99 1.64
CA VAL A 14 -4.13 1.21 2.86
C VAL A 14 -4.93 -0.03 2.55
N ALA A 15 -5.98 0.10 1.73
CA ALA A 15 -6.78 -1.05 1.30
C ALA A 15 -5.93 -2.07 0.52
N MET A 16 -5.01 -1.61 -0.33
CA MET A 16 -4.09 -2.50 -1.04
C MET A 16 -3.12 -3.22 -0.10
N PHE A 17 -2.58 -2.55 0.93
CA PHE A 17 -1.76 -3.21 1.95
C PHE A 17 -2.53 -4.29 2.70
N THR A 18 -3.77 -4.00 3.12
CA THR A 18 -4.65 -4.99 3.77
C THR A 18 -4.86 -6.22 2.88
N VAL A 19 -5.13 -6.01 1.59
CA VAL A 19 -5.33 -7.11 0.64
C VAL A 19 -4.03 -7.90 0.43
N CYS A 20 -2.87 -7.24 0.34
CA CYS A 20 -1.58 -7.95 0.25
C CYS A 20 -1.31 -8.80 1.48
N ALA A 21 -1.58 -8.28 2.68
CA ALA A 21 -1.46 -8.99 3.95
C ALA A 21 -2.35 -10.24 3.98
N GLN A 22 -3.60 -10.14 3.52
CA GLN A 22 -4.54 -11.26 3.46
C GLN A 22 -4.14 -12.32 2.42
N MET A 23 -3.53 -11.91 1.30
CA MET A 23 -3.07 -12.82 0.26
C MET A 23 -1.67 -13.40 0.55
N GLY A 24 -0.95 -12.89 1.54
CA GLY A 24 0.47 -13.21 1.78
C GLY A 24 1.39 -12.81 0.61
N ASN A 25 0.98 -11.83 -0.21
CA ASN A 25 1.71 -11.46 -1.42
C ASN A 25 2.70 -10.32 -1.14
N LEU A 26 3.88 -10.68 -0.63
CA LEU A 26 4.94 -9.75 -0.26
C LEU A 26 5.46 -8.93 -1.45
N GLU A 27 5.52 -9.50 -2.64
CA GLU A 27 6.06 -8.83 -3.83
C GLU A 27 5.14 -7.68 -4.29
N LEU A 28 3.83 -7.93 -4.30
CA LEU A 28 2.85 -6.88 -4.55
C LEU A 28 2.90 -5.79 -3.47
N GLY A 29 3.01 -6.19 -2.20
CA GLY A 29 3.17 -5.27 -1.06
C GLY A 29 4.39 -4.35 -1.21
N LYS A 30 5.54 -4.87 -1.63
CA LYS A 30 6.76 -4.09 -1.92
C LYS A 30 6.55 -3.11 -3.07
N THR A 31 5.85 -3.53 -4.13
CA THR A 31 5.53 -2.67 -5.28
C THR A 31 4.67 -1.48 -4.85
N ILE A 32 3.64 -1.72 -4.03
CA ILE A 32 2.79 -0.68 -3.48
C ILE A 32 3.59 0.23 -2.54
N HIS A 33 4.45 -0.33 -1.67
CA HIS A 33 5.30 0.47 -0.79
C HIS A 33 6.24 1.40 -1.58
N GLY A 34 6.79 0.92 -2.70
CA GLY A 34 7.56 1.76 -3.62
C GLY A 34 6.72 2.90 -4.23
N TYR A 35 5.46 2.64 -4.56
CA TYR A 35 4.52 3.68 -5.02
C TYR A 35 4.28 4.73 -3.93
N VAL A 36 4.06 4.30 -2.68
CA VAL A 36 3.84 5.18 -1.53
C VAL A 36 4.98 6.17 -1.36
N PHE A 37 6.21 5.67 -1.35
CA PHE A 37 7.42 6.48 -1.20
C PHE A 37 7.59 7.48 -2.37
N ARG A 38 7.40 7.01 -3.62
CA ARG A 38 7.54 7.88 -4.80
C ARG A 38 6.50 8.98 -4.89
N ASN A 39 5.36 8.84 -4.21
CA ASN A 39 4.26 9.79 -4.25
C ASN A 39 4.09 10.59 -2.94
N GLY A 40 5.01 10.47 -1.98
CA GLY A 40 4.97 11.18 -0.70
C GLY A 40 3.74 10.82 0.14
N LEU A 41 3.30 9.56 0.08
CA LEU A 41 2.18 9.06 0.87
C LEU A 41 2.63 8.44 2.21
N ASP A 42 3.94 8.28 2.41
CA ASP A 42 4.60 7.72 3.58
C ASP A 42 4.55 8.64 4.82
N GLY A 43 4.29 9.93 4.64
CA GLY A 43 4.15 10.89 5.75
C GLY A 43 2.86 10.76 6.56
N TRP A 44 1.97 9.82 6.22
CA TRP A 44 0.72 9.58 6.94
C TRP A 44 0.85 8.35 7.84
N ASP A 45 0.73 8.52 9.15
CA ASP A 45 0.91 7.45 10.15
C ASP A 45 0.09 6.19 9.84
N PHE A 46 -1.15 6.35 9.38
CA PHE A 46 -2.01 5.22 9.07
C PHE A 46 -1.56 4.45 7.81
N VAL A 47 -0.87 5.09 6.86
CA VAL A 47 -0.25 4.42 5.71
C VAL A 47 0.97 3.62 6.19
N GLY A 48 1.78 4.21 7.07
CA GLY A 48 2.91 3.52 7.72
C GLY A 48 2.47 2.29 8.52
N ASN A 49 1.43 2.44 9.35
CA ASN A 49 0.86 1.33 10.12
C ASN A 49 0.33 0.21 9.23
N ALA A 50 -0.36 0.55 8.13
CA ALA A 50 -0.84 -0.45 7.18
C ALA A 50 0.31 -1.17 6.45
N ALA A 51 1.38 -0.45 6.11
CA ALA A 51 2.59 -1.06 5.53
C ALA A 51 3.23 -2.04 6.52
N ILE A 52 3.41 -1.61 7.78
CA ILE A 52 3.97 -2.45 8.86
C ILE A 52 3.14 -3.71 9.07
N ASP A 53 1.81 -3.59 9.19
CA ASP A 53 0.90 -4.74 9.31
C ASP A 53 1.02 -5.70 8.13
N MET A 54 1.12 -5.17 6.91
CA MET A 54 1.32 -5.98 5.71
C MET A 54 2.63 -6.75 5.74
N TYR A 55 3.75 -6.12 6.10
CA TYR A 55 5.06 -6.80 6.21
C TYR A 55 5.11 -7.83 7.34
N MET A 56 4.29 -7.69 8.39
CA MET A 56 4.23 -8.66 9.48
C MET A 56 3.39 -9.91 9.14
N LYS A 57 2.41 -9.78 8.25
CA LYS A 57 1.48 -10.86 7.88
C LYS A 57 1.87 -11.61 6.61
N CYS A 58 2.59 -10.97 5.69
CA CYS A 58 3.16 -11.62 4.51
C CYS A 58 4.46 -12.34 4.85
#